data_AF-A0A921KL91-F1
#
_entry.id   AF-A0A921KL91-F1
#
_cell.length_a   1.000
_cell.length_b   1.000
_cell.length_c   1.000
_cell.angle_alpha   90.00
_cell.angle_beta   90.00
_cell.angle_gamma   90.00
#
_symmetry.space_group_name_H-M   'P 1'
#
loop_
_entity.id
_entity.type
_entity.pdbx_description
1 polymer ?
#
loop_
_entity_poly.entity_id
_entity_poly.type
_entity_poly.pdbx_seq_one_letter_code
_entity_poly.pdbx_strand_id
1 'polypeptide(L)'
;MKKSTFIGNFVAWVIVAALGIAFLAWYHMTDFEVVSAAIGDSAFVQLGVVLASPLLLYAIGVLIGLLLVWFKRIRMGGVARTVCLVLALLALAFVLLAGVPALAPDTAGTLMIPTVVIVYVTMVAPIMVMFFGFLYALGLAPADASKRGPLSRHLPDERAE
;
A
#
# COMPACT_ATOMS: atom_id res chain seq x y z
N MET A 1 14.43 -6.73 -11.49
CA MET A 1 14.06 -7.16 -10.12
C MET A 1 14.45 -8.63 -9.99
N LYS A 2 14.94 -9.08 -8.84
CA LYS A 2 15.17 -10.52 -8.63
C LYS A 2 13.81 -11.25 -8.65
N LYS A 3 13.76 -12.46 -9.21
CA LYS A 3 12.52 -13.25 -9.33
C LYS A 3 11.87 -13.52 -7.96
N SER A 4 12.67 -13.81 -6.94
CA SER A 4 12.20 -14.02 -5.57
C SER A 4 11.52 -12.79 -4.99
N THR A 5 12.10 -11.59 -5.18
CA THR A 5 11.51 -10.33 -4.72
C THR A 5 10.17 -10.04 -5.40
N PHE A 6 10.09 -10.28 -6.72
CA PHE A 6 8.84 -10.12 -7.46
C PHE A 6 7.76 -11.06 -6.92
N ILE A 7 8.04 -12.36 -6.85
CA ILE A 7 7.07 -13.36 -6.41
C ILE A 7 6.62 -13.11 -4.97
N GLY A 8 7.56 -12.83 -4.05
CA GLY A 8 7.24 -12.59 -2.65
C GLY A 8 6.31 -11.39 -2.46
N ASN A 9 6.61 -10.26 -3.12
CA ASN A 9 5.74 -9.09 -3.06
C ASN A 9 4.39 -9.34 -3.75
N PHE A 10 4.41 -9.96 -4.93
CA PHE A 10 3.19 -10.23 -5.67
C PHE A 10 2.22 -11.10 -4.87
N VAL A 11 2.71 -12.21 -4.28
CA VAL A 11 1.90 -13.10 -3.45
C VAL A 11 1.37 -12.37 -2.21
N ALA A 12 2.21 -11.60 -1.51
CA ALA A 12 1.78 -10.85 -0.33
C ALA A 12 0.63 -9.88 -0.65
N TRP A 13 0.75 -9.11 -1.72
CA TRP A 13 -0.28 -8.15 -2.12
C TRP A 13 -1.52 -8.80 -2.73
N VAL A 14 -1.40 -9.97 -3.36
CA VAL A 14 -2.56 -10.78 -3.77
C VAL A 14 -3.35 -11.25 -2.55
N ILE A 15 -2.67 -11.71 -1.49
CA ILE A 15 -3.34 -12.12 -0.24
C ILE A 15 -4.07 -10.93 0.39
N VAL A 16 -3.42 -9.77 0.50
CA VAL A 16 -4.06 -8.54 1.02
C VAL A 16 -5.29 -8.16 0.18
N ALA A 17 -5.17 -8.18 -1.15
CA ALA A 17 -6.29 -7.89 -2.04
C ALA A 17 -7.44 -8.90 -1.88
N ALA A 18 -7.13 -10.19 -1.80
CA ALA A 18 -8.12 -11.24 -1.61
C ALA A 18 -8.88 -11.08 -0.28
N LEU A 19 -8.16 -10.79 0.81
CA LEU A 19 -8.77 -10.51 2.12
C LEU A 19 -9.65 -9.26 2.07
N GLY A 20 -9.17 -8.18 1.43
CA GLY A 20 -9.94 -6.95 1.25
C GLY A 20 -11.23 -7.18 0.45
N ILE A 21 -11.15 -7.91 -0.66
CA ILE A 21 -12.30 -8.28 -1.49
C ILE A 21 -13.28 -9.15 -0.70
N ALA A 22 -12.79 -10.18 -0.01
CA ALA A 22 -13.64 -11.07 0.77
C ALA A 22 -14.39 -10.31 1.88
N PHE A 23 -13.69 -9.42 2.60
CA PHE A 23 -14.31 -8.58 3.62
C PHE A 23 -15.32 -7.60 3.02
N LEU A 24 -14.98 -6.90 1.93
CA LEU A 24 -15.89 -5.94 1.30
C LEU A 24 -17.11 -6.63 0.69
N ALA A 25 -16.95 -7.82 0.13
CA ALA A 25 -18.06 -8.63 -0.36
C ALA A 25 -18.99 -9.01 0.80
N TRP A 26 -18.44 -9.55 1.90
CA TRP A 26 -19.21 -9.82 3.10
C TRP A 26 -19.92 -8.56 3.63
N TYR A 27 -19.21 -7.45 3.79
CA TYR A 27 -19.73 -6.20 4.34
C TYR A 27 -20.88 -5.59 3.51
N HIS A 28 -20.80 -5.66 2.17
CA HIS A 28 -21.83 -5.07 1.29
C HIS A 28 -22.96 -6.04 0.90
N MET A 29 -22.74 -7.36 1.02
CA MET A 29 -23.75 -8.37 0.67
C MET A 29 -24.51 -8.92 1.88
N THR A 30 -24.04 -8.65 3.10
CA THR A 30 -24.69 -9.07 4.34
C THR A 30 -25.70 -8.01 4.80
N ASP A 31 -26.77 -8.46 5.45
CA ASP A 31 -27.80 -7.57 6.00
C ASP A 31 -27.22 -6.58 7.02
N PHE A 32 -27.74 -5.35 6.98
CA PHE A 32 -27.26 -4.24 7.79
C PHE A 32 -27.31 -4.53 9.30
N GLU A 33 -28.34 -5.22 9.78
CA GLU A 33 -28.47 -5.58 11.21
C GLU A 33 -27.35 -6.50 11.67
N VAL A 34 -26.97 -7.48 10.85
CA VAL A 34 -25.89 -8.42 11.15
C VAL A 34 -24.53 -7.71 11.12
N VAL A 35 -24.30 -6.84 10.14
CA VAL A 35 -23.06 -6.06 10.02
C VAL A 35 -22.92 -5.10 11.20
N SER A 36 -23.97 -4.36 11.54
CA SER A 36 -23.95 -3.39 12.65
C SER A 36 -23.71 -4.06 14.00
N ALA A 37 -24.32 -5.23 14.26
CA ALA A 37 -24.01 -6.04 15.43
C ALA A 37 -22.54 -6.47 15.46
N ALA A 38 -22.02 -6.99 14.34
CA ALA A 38 -20.63 -7.43 14.24
C ALA A 38 -19.60 -6.30 14.43
N ILE A 39 -19.92 -5.08 13.99
CA ILE A 39 -19.12 -3.87 14.23
C ILE A 39 -19.10 -3.53 15.72
N GLY A 40 -20.24 -3.62 16.40
CA GLY A 40 -20.35 -3.38 17.85
C GLY A 40 -19.55 -4.38 18.68
N ASP A 41 -19.52 -5.64 18.24
CA ASP A 41 -18.93 -6.74 18.99
C ASP A 41 -17.43 -6.99 18.71
N SER A 42 -16.89 -6.46 17.60
CA SER A 42 -15.53 -6.80 17.16
C SER A 42 -14.72 -5.63 16.61
N ALA A 43 -13.63 -5.33 17.32
CA ALA A 43 -12.58 -4.41 16.89
C ALA A 43 -11.95 -4.80 15.54
N PHE A 44 -11.88 -6.10 15.21
CA PHE A 44 -11.36 -6.56 13.92
C PHE A 44 -12.31 -6.24 12.76
N VAL A 45 -13.62 -6.32 13.01
CA VAL A 45 -14.62 -5.92 12.02
C VAL A 45 -14.56 -4.41 11.80
N GLN A 46 -14.47 -3.62 12.87
CA GLN A 46 -14.26 -2.16 12.76
C GLN A 46 -13.02 -1.81 11.94
N LEU A 47 -11.90 -2.49 12.18
CA LEU A 47 -10.67 -2.30 11.44
C LEU A 47 -10.84 -2.65 9.95
N GLY A 48 -11.56 -3.74 9.64
CA GLY A 48 -11.93 -4.10 8.28
C GLY A 48 -12.76 -3.02 7.58
N VAL A 49 -13.76 -2.45 8.26
CA VAL A 49 -14.61 -1.38 7.71
C VAL A 49 -13.80 -0.17 7.28
N VAL A 50 -12.80 0.21 8.07
CA VAL A 50 -11.96 1.39 7.79
C VAL A 50 -10.88 1.08 6.74
N LEU A 51 -10.25 -0.09 6.81
CA LEU A 51 -9.04 -0.37 6.04
C LEU A 51 -9.24 -1.15 4.75
N ALA A 52 -10.32 -1.92 4.60
CA ALA A 52 -10.44 -2.85 3.48
C ALA A 52 -10.40 -2.16 2.11
N SER A 53 -11.16 -1.07 1.94
CA SER A 53 -11.17 -0.28 0.70
C SER A 53 -9.82 0.38 0.38
N PRO A 54 -9.20 1.19 1.27
CA PRO A 54 -7.92 1.81 0.96
C PRO A 54 -6.80 0.78 0.75
N LEU A 55 -6.74 -0.29 1.56
CA LEU A 55 -5.72 -1.34 1.37
C LEU A 55 -5.93 -2.09 0.07
N LEU A 56 -7.17 -2.38 -0.32
CA LEU A 56 -7.46 -3.03 -1.60
C LEU A 56 -7.01 -2.15 -2.77
N LEU A 57 -7.36 -0.86 -2.78
CA LEU A 57 -6.94 0.07 -3.83
C LEU A 57 -5.41 0.18 -3.90
N TYR A 58 -4.75 0.32 -2.76
CA TYR A 58 -3.29 0.33 -2.69
C TYR A 58 -2.71 -0.97 -3.26
N ALA A 59 -3.23 -2.13 -2.83
CA ALA A 59 -2.78 -3.44 -3.30
C ALA A 59 -2.95 -3.60 -4.81
N ILE A 60 -4.09 -3.18 -5.39
CA ILE A 60 -4.31 -3.20 -6.85
C ILE A 60 -3.23 -2.35 -7.55
N GLY A 61 -2.95 -1.14 -7.04
CA GLY A 61 -1.89 -0.28 -7.55
C GLY A 61 -0.52 -0.97 -7.53
N VAL A 62 -0.18 -1.63 -6.42
CA VAL A 62 1.06 -2.40 -6.29
C VAL A 62 1.11 -3.53 -7.32
N LEU A 63 0.05 -4.32 -7.45
CA LEU A 63 0.01 -5.46 -8.38
C LEU A 63 0.19 -5.01 -9.82
N ILE A 64 -0.52 -3.95 -10.24
CA ILE A 64 -0.37 -3.35 -11.57
C ILE A 64 1.08 -2.89 -11.78
N GLY A 65 1.65 -2.17 -10.81
CA GLY A 65 3.01 -1.68 -10.88
C GLY A 65 4.05 -2.79 -10.95
N LEU A 66 3.89 -3.86 -10.15
CA LEU A 66 4.80 -5.00 -10.14
C LEU A 66 4.78 -5.72 -11.48
N LEU A 67 3.59 -5.96 -12.06
CA LEU A 67 3.44 -6.57 -13.37
C LEU A 67 4.11 -5.70 -14.45
N LEU A 68 3.90 -4.38 -14.42
CA LEU A 68 4.53 -3.46 -15.37
C LEU A 68 6.05 -3.44 -15.25
N VAL A 69 6.58 -3.30 -14.04
CA VAL A 69 8.03 -3.31 -13.79
C VAL A 69 8.66 -4.63 -14.24
N TRP A 70 7.99 -5.76 -13.98
CA TRP A 70 8.47 -7.08 -14.35
C TRP A 70 8.45 -7.30 -15.87
N PHE A 71 7.30 -7.14 -16.52
CA PHE A 71 7.14 -7.45 -17.95
C PHE A 71 7.84 -6.43 -18.84
N LYS A 72 7.83 -5.14 -18.48
CA LYS A 72 8.51 -4.10 -19.25
C LYS A 72 9.97 -3.90 -18.83
N ARG A 73 10.47 -4.68 -17.86
CA ARG A 73 11.84 -4.62 -17.34
C ARG A 73 12.27 -3.19 -16.97
N ILE A 74 11.35 -2.43 -16.37
CA ILE A 74 11.57 -1.02 -16.03
C ILE A 74 12.74 -0.90 -15.05
N ARG A 75 13.63 0.06 -15.32
CA ARG A 75 14.73 0.44 -14.43
C ARG A 75 14.56 1.89 -14.00
N MET A 76 14.92 2.20 -12.77
CA MET A 76 14.82 3.56 -12.22
C MET A 76 16.16 4.08 -11.71
N GLY A 77 16.39 5.38 -11.81
CA GLY A 77 17.51 6.02 -11.12
C GLY A 77 17.36 5.91 -9.61
N GLY A 78 18.47 5.82 -8.87
CA GLY A 78 18.45 5.55 -7.42
C GLY A 78 17.63 6.56 -6.61
N VAL A 79 17.73 7.85 -6.95
CA VAL A 79 16.96 8.92 -6.29
C VAL A 79 15.46 8.75 -6.52
N ALA A 80 15.04 8.63 -7.79
CA ALA A 80 13.62 8.48 -8.14
C ALA A 80 13.01 7.23 -7.48
N ARG A 81 13.75 6.12 -7.48
CA ARG A 81 13.37 4.88 -6.77
C ARG A 81 13.12 5.14 -5.28
N THR A 82 14.04 5.84 -4.63
CA THR A 82 13.95 6.13 -3.19
C THR A 82 12.76 7.04 -2.88
N VAL A 83 12.57 8.10 -3.66
CA VAL A 83 11.41 9.00 -3.49
C VAL A 83 10.10 8.25 -3.67
N CYS A 84 9.97 7.42 -4.71
CA CYS A 84 8.77 6.61 -4.91
C CYS A 84 8.50 5.68 -3.72
N LEU A 85 9.55 5.00 -3.22
CA LEU A 85 9.42 4.09 -2.09
C LEU A 85 9.01 4.84 -0.80
N VAL A 86 9.64 5.98 -0.50
CA VAL A 86 9.33 6.78 0.69
C VAL A 86 7.89 7.27 0.65
N LEU A 87 7.45 7.86 -0.47
CA LEU A 87 6.08 8.34 -0.63
C LEU A 87 5.06 7.21 -0.48
N ALA A 88 5.34 6.06 -1.08
CA ALA A 88 4.46 4.90 -1.01
C ALA A 88 4.36 4.32 0.40
N LEU A 89 5.48 4.25 1.14
CA LEU A 89 5.51 3.76 2.51
C LEU A 89 4.85 4.75 3.48
N LEU A 90 5.04 6.05 3.28
CA LEU A 90 4.35 7.08 4.06
C LEU A 90 2.84 6.99 3.85
N ALA A 91 2.38 6.85 2.61
CA ALA A 91 0.97 6.66 2.31
C ALA A 91 0.41 5.38 2.96
N LEU A 92 1.15 4.27 2.88
CA LEU A 92 0.75 3.01 3.53
C LEU A 92 0.71 3.13 5.07
N ALA A 93 1.70 3.78 5.67
CA ALA A 93 1.72 4.04 7.10
C ALA A 93 0.52 4.88 7.52
N PHE A 94 0.17 5.89 6.72
CA PHE A 94 -1.03 6.69 6.95
C PHE A 94 -2.29 5.81 6.90
N VAL A 95 -2.41 4.91 5.91
CA VAL A 95 -3.51 3.92 5.80
C VAL A 95 -3.61 3.08 7.07
N LEU A 96 -2.50 2.54 7.54
CA LEU A 96 -2.50 1.72 8.75
C LEU A 96 -2.86 2.52 10.01
N LEU A 97 -2.41 3.79 10.11
CA LEU A 97 -2.75 4.68 11.21
C LEU A 97 -4.25 4.98 11.30
N ALA A 98 -4.96 5.03 10.16
CA ALA A 98 -6.42 5.21 10.15
C ALA A 98 -7.17 4.06 10.83
N GLY A 99 -6.58 2.86 10.90
CA GLY A 99 -7.19 1.69 11.54
C GLY A 99 -6.88 1.55 13.03
N VAL A 100 -5.93 2.31 13.57
CA VAL A 100 -5.51 2.21 14.99
C VAL A 100 -6.65 2.49 15.98
N PRO A 101 -7.55 3.47 15.75
CA PRO A 101 -8.66 3.71 16.66
C PRO A 101 -9.59 2.51 16.87
N ALA A 102 -9.67 1.59 15.91
CA ALA A 102 -10.46 0.36 16.06
C ALA A 102 -9.89 -0.58 17.14
N LEU A 103 -8.58 -0.53 17.39
CA LEU A 103 -7.89 -1.36 18.38
C LEU A 103 -7.61 -0.60 19.69
N ALA A 104 -7.47 0.72 19.61
CA ALA A 104 -7.21 1.61 20.74
C ALA A 104 -8.14 2.83 20.68
N PRO A 105 -9.40 2.70 21.14
CA PRO A 105 -10.43 3.74 21.00
C PRO A 105 -10.04 5.10 21.60
N ASP A 106 -9.23 5.11 22.67
CA ASP A 106 -8.74 6.33 23.33
C ASP A 106 -7.89 7.21 22.40
N THR A 107 -7.37 6.65 21.30
CA THR A 107 -6.57 7.37 20.30
C THR A 107 -7.42 8.05 19.22
N ALA A 108 -8.74 7.85 19.20
CA ALA A 108 -9.63 8.33 18.14
C ALA A 108 -9.58 9.86 17.96
N GLY A 109 -9.46 10.61 19.07
CA GLY A 109 -9.31 12.07 19.02
C GLY A 109 -7.98 12.51 18.38
N THR A 110 -6.87 11.85 18.76
CA THR A 110 -5.52 12.15 18.27
C THR A 110 -5.32 11.73 16.81
N LEU A 111 -5.94 10.63 16.38
CA LEU A 111 -5.83 10.06 15.03
C LEU A 111 -7.03 10.37 14.14
N MET A 112 -7.83 11.38 14.52
CA MET A 112 -8.99 11.81 13.75
C MET A 112 -8.59 12.25 12.34
N ILE A 113 -7.49 13.01 12.20
CA ILE A 113 -7.03 13.52 10.89
C ILE A 113 -6.66 12.37 9.94
N PRO A 114 -5.76 11.41 10.29
CA PRO A 114 -5.48 10.25 9.44
C PRO A 114 -6.73 9.47 9.03
N THR A 115 -7.62 9.23 9.99
CA THR A 115 -8.85 8.45 9.77
C THR A 115 -9.77 9.15 8.76
N VAL A 116 -10.09 10.43 9.00
CA VAL A 116 -10.95 11.23 8.13
C VAL A 116 -10.33 11.39 6.75
N VAL A 117 -9.04 11.76 6.68
CA VAL A 117 -8.36 11.99 5.40
C VAL A 117 -8.37 10.73 4.57
N ILE A 118 -8.08 9.55 5.14
CA ILE A 118 -8.01 8.33 4.33
C ILE A 118 -9.37 7.84 3.90
N VAL A 119 -10.36 7.84 4.79
CA VAL A 119 -11.72 7.47 4.42
C VAL A 119 -12.24 8.40 3.31
N TYR A 120 -12.02 9.72 3.46
CA TYR A 120 -12.43 10.71 2.48
C TYR A 120 -11.67 10.60 1.15
N VAL A 121 -10.34 10.53 1.17
CA VAL A 121 -9.52 10.41 -0.05
C VAL A 121 -9.82 9.10 -0.79
N THR A 122 -10.07 8.02 -0.07
CA THR A 122 -10.49 6.74 -0.68
C THR A 122 -11.81 6.89 -1.42
N MET A 123 -12.75 7.66 -0.87
CA MET A 123 -14.06 7.92 -1.47
C MET A 123 -13.97 8.90 -2.65
N VAL A 124 -13.20 9.99 -2.53
CA VAL A 124 -13.20 11.11 -3.49
C VAL A 124 -12.10 10.98 -4.54
N ALA A 125 -10.97 10.38 -4.21
CA ALA A 125 -9.83 10.21 -5.10
C ALA A 125 -9.22 8.80 -5.01
N PRO A 126 -10.00 7.72 -5.30
CA PRO A 126 -9.53 6.34 -5.20
C PRO A 126 -8.29 6.06 -6.07
N ILE A 127 -8.20 6.72 -7.23
CA ILE A 127 -7.04 6.62 -8.14
C ILE A 127 -5.75 7.09 -7.46
N MET A 128 -5.82 8.08 -6.56
CA MET A 128 -4.65 8.58 -5.83
C MET A 128 -4.10 7.50 -4.88
N VAL A 129 -4.97 6.75 -4.19
CA VAL A 129 -4.56 5.62 -3.33
C VAL A 129 -3.91 4.51 -4.15
N MET A 130 -4.51 4.17 -5.29
CA MET A 130 -3.91 3.21 -6.24
C MET A 130 -2.54 3.70 -6.76
N PHE A 131 -2.40 5.00 -7.04
CA PHE A 131 -1.14 5.57 -7.50
C PHE A 131 -0.01 5.40 -6.48
N PHE A 132 -0.27 5.57 -5.19
CA PHE A 132 0.74 5.29 -4.16
C PHE A 132 1.15 3.82 -4.12
N GLY A 133 0.21 2.89 -4.30
CA GLY A 133 0.53 1.47 -4.49
C GLY A 133 1.40 1.23 -5.72
N PHE A 134 1.13 1.93 -6.82
CA PHE A 134 1.97 1.87 -8.02
C PHE A 134 3.39 2.40 -7.76
N LEU A 135 3.52 3.51 -7.02
CA LEU A 135 4.83 4.06 -6.60
C LEU A 135 5.63 3.07 -5.75
N TYR A 136 4.98 2.26 -4.90
CA TYR A 136 5.65 1.21 -4.14
C TYR A 136 6.37 0.24 -5.09
N ALA A 137 5.67 -0.26 -6.11
CA ALA A 137 6.24 -1.19 -7.08
C ALA A 137 7.39 -0.57 -7.89
N LEU A 138 7.26 0.71 -8.26
CA LEU A 138 8.34 1.49 -8.88
C LEU A 138 9.56 1.63 -7.94
N GLY A 139 9.33 1.86 -6.65
CA GLY A 139 10.37 1.88 -5.61
C GLY A 139 11.13 0.55 -5.46
N LEU A 140 10.54 -0.56 -5.91
CA LEU A 140 11.19 -1.87 -5.96
C LEU A 140 11.88 -2.16 -7.30
N ALA A 141 11.75 -1.29 -8.29
CA ALA A 141 12.39 -1.46 -9.59
C ALA A 141 13.93 -1.52 -9.45
N PRO A 142 14.62 -2.35 -10.25
CA PRO A 142 16.08 -2.40 -10.24
C PRO A 142 16.68 -1.04 -10.61
N ALA A 143 17.79 -0.70 -9.97
CA ALA A 143 18.50 0.54 -10.21
C ALA A 143 19.11 0.55 -11.63
N ASP A 144 19.01 1.68 -12.32
CA ASP A 144 19.71 1.93 -13.56
C ASP A 144 21.13 2.44 -13.25
N ALA A 145 22.13 1.59 -13.48
CA ALA A 145 23.53 1.91 -13.25
C ALA A 145 24.04 3.08 -14.11
N SER A 146 23.38 3.39 -15.23
CA SER A 146 23.72 4.52 -16.10
C SER A 146 23.27 5.89 -15.56
N LYS A 147 22.31 5.90 -14.62
CA LYS A 147 21.76 7.13 -13.99
C LYS A 147 22.26 7.30 -12.56
N ARG A 148 23.56 7.08 -12.41
CA ARG A 148 24.33 7.25 -11.19
C ARG A 148 24.37 8.76 -10.88
N GLY A 149 23.71 9.18 -9.80
CA GLY A 149 23.61 10.60 -9.41
C GLY A 149 24.98 11.22 -9.11
N PRO A 150 25.10 12.56 -8.96
CA PRO A 150 26.41 13.24 -8.82
C PRO A 150 27.28 12.70 -7.66
N LEU A 151 26.67 12.18 -6.60
CA LEU A 151 27.36 11.57 -5.45
C LEU A 151 27.97 10.18 -5.73
N SER A 152 27.55 9.50 -6.79
CA SER A 152 28.06 8.17 -7.15
C SER A 152 29.46 8.18 -7.77
N ARG A 153 30.01 9.37 -8.10
CA ARG A 153 31.42 9.55 -8.46
C ARG A 153 32.39 9.25 -7.31
N HIS A 154 31.89 9.25 -6.08
CA HIS A 154 32.70 9.11 -4.86
C HIS A 154 32.47 7.79 -4.12
N LEU A 155 31.55 6.95 -4.61
CA LEU A 155 31.32 5.64 -4.03
C LEU A 155 32.18 4.61 -4.78
N PRO A 156 33.02 3.82 -4.08
CA PRO A 156 33.80 2.78 -4.72
C PRO A 156 32.86 1.83 -5.46
N ASP A 157 33.28 1.39 -6.65
CA ASP A 157 32.48 0.51 -7.48
C ASP A 157 32.14 -0.76 -6.70
N GLU A 158 30.84 -0.99 -6.45
CA GLU A 158 30.30 -2.28 -6.02
C GLU A 158 30.39 -3.30 -7.17
N ARG A 159 31.61 -3.53 -7.66
CA ARG A 159 31.99 -4.66 -8.52
C ARG A 159 33.15 -5.38 -7.86
N ALA A 160 32.82 -6.18 -6.86
CA ALA A 160 33.58 -7.35 -6.46
C ALA A 160 32.60 -8.29 -5.75
N GLU A 161 31.87 -9.06 -6.56
CA GLU A 161 31.28 -10.41 -6.34
C GLU A 161 30.03 -10.64 -7.21
#